data_AF-A0A166JM92-F1
#
_entry.id   AF-A0A166JM92-F1
#
_cell.length_a   1.000
_cell.length_b   1.000
_cell.length_c   1.000
_cell.angle_alpha   90.00
_cell.angle_beta   90.00
_cell.angle_gamma   90.00
#
_symmetry.space_group_name_H-M   'P 1'
#
loop_
_entity.id
_entity.type
_entity.pdbx_description
1 polymer ?
#
loop_
_entity_poly.entity_id
_entity_poly.type
_entity_poly.pdbx_seq_one_letter_code
_entity_poly.pdbx_strand_id
1 'polypeptide(L)'
;MKFWEQTDERSVITIAFAKIHPILYWSLKFFTVLAVIISILMTPVINLGLGNLFDDWWAKLFGLIALFVAIWQFFKYKSDDFYSYFLKILPTKFSKQKVLILDDFDRIKKEKQEKLYQLFNIIKGQMPIVFVGDFKKISKSEGAYLRKIIDKRVDLPISINPINIWEEYFSQLSMSLNVELSQSFKQLFIEETRNLRGRTQFNMLVNQEFFERNKKGRVQVEQQLLIIYISWFYPELLQGLHEGKQIRHPKSEDKKRLTTLLFPY
;
A
#
# COMPACT_ATOMS: atom_id res chain seq x y z
N MET A 1 2.64 5.41 3.71
CA MET A 1 1.28 6.00 3.63
C MET A 1 0.45 5.17 2.65
N LYS A 2 -0.71 4.67 3.06
CA LYS A 2 -1.58 3.84 2.21
C LYS A 2 -2.52 4.70 1.39
N PHE A 3 -2.09 5.14 0.21
CA PHE A 3 -2.92 6.01 -0.65
C PHE A 3 -4.05 5.26 -1.36
N TRP A 4 -3.97 3.92 -1.43
CA TRP A 4 -4.97 3.05 -2.05
C TRP A 4 -6.21 2.78 -1.18
N GLU A 5 -6.09 2.98 0.14
CA GLU A 5 -7.16 2.74 1.13
C GLU A 5 -8.00 4.00 1.40
N GLN A 6 -7.57 5.16 0.88
CA GLN A 6 -8.16 6.45 1.24
C GLN A 6 -9.32 6.85 0.32
N THR A 7 -10.54 6.80 0.85
CA THR A 7 -11.75 7.56 0.43
C THR A 7 -11.66 9.05 0.80
N ASP A 8 -10.43 9.56 0.93
CA ASP A 8 -10.18 10.94 1.33
C ASP A 8 -10.32 11.85 0.10
N GLU A 9 -11.35 12.70 0.11
CA GLU A 9 -11.61 13.67 -0.96
C GLU A 9 -10.57 14.80 -1.02
N ARG A 10 -9.75 14.94 0.03
CA ARG A 10 -8.71 15.97 0.11
C ARG A 10 -7.62 15.73 -0.91
N SER A 11 -6.96 16.82 -1.31
CA SER A 11 -5.84 16.75 -2.24
C SER A 11 -4.64 16.01 -1.65
N VAL A 12 -3.81 15.44 -2.54
CA VAL A 12 -2.56 14.77 -2.18
C VAL A 12 -1.63 15.68 -1.37
N ILE A 13 -1.59 16.98 -1.72
CA ILE A 13 -0.74 17.98 -1.04
C ILE A 13 -1.25 18.23 0.38
N THR A 14 -2.56 18.41 0.56
CA THR A 14 -3.17 18.63 1.88
C THR A 14 -2.93 17.43 2.79
N ILE A 15 -3.10 16.21 2.27
CA ILE A 15 -2.88 15.00 3.08
C ILE A 15 -1.39 14.84 3.42
N ALA A 16 -0.50 15.12 2.48
CA ALA A 16 0.94 15.08 2.73
C ALA A 16 1.36 16.09 3.81
N PHE A 17 0.88 17.34 3.71
CA PHE A 17 1.16 18.37 4.71
C PHE A 17 0.65 17.97 6.11
N ALA A 18 -0.57 17.46 6.20
CA ALA A 18 -1.15 16.99 7.46
C ALA A 18 -0.34 15.84 8.11
N LYS A 19 0.32 14.99 7.30
CA LYS A 19 1.15 13.90 7.84
C LYS A 19 2.58 14.33 8.16
N ILE A 20 3.16 15.20 7.35
CA ILE A 20 4.55 15.66 7.53
C ILE A 20 4.62 16.63 8.72
N HIS A 21 3.65 17.56 8.82
CA HIS A 21 3.56 18.59 9.85
C HIS A 21 2.21 18.55 10.59
N PRO A 22 1.93 17.47 11.36
CA PRO A 22 0.62 17.28 11.98
C PRO A 22 0.23 18.38 12.96
N ILE A 23 1.19 18.82 13.80
CA ILE A 23 0.97 19.89 14.78
C ILE A 23 0.63 21.19 14.05
N LEU A 24 1.45 21.61 13.09
CA LEU A 24 1.23 22.85 12.35
C LEU A 24 -0.11 22.84 11.60
N TYR A 25 -0.47 21.72 10.96
CA TYR A 25 -1.74 21.58 10.27
C TYR A 25 -2.94 21.75 11.20
N TRP A 26 -2.92 21.10 12.37
CA TRP A 26 -3.98 21.24 13.36
C TRP A 26 -4.00 22.64 14.00
N SER A 27 -2.83 23.22 14.30
CA SER A 27 -2.73 24.58 14.82
C SER A 27 -3.32 25.60 13.84
N LEU A 28 -2.97 25.54 12.55
CA LEU A 28 -3.53 26.44 11.54
C LEU A 28 -5.06 26.33 11.47
N LYS A 29 -5.60 25.10 11.46
CA LYS A 29 -7.05 24.90 11.51
C LYS A 29 -7.68 25.46 12.78
N PHE A 30 -7.08 25.19 13.93
CA PHE A 30 -7.57 25.69 15.21
C PHE A 30 -7.58 27.22 15.24
N PHE A 31 -6.48 27.87 14.83
CA PHE A 31 -6.39 29.34 14.76
C PHE A 31 -7.39 29.93 13.79
N THR A 32 -7.65 29.32 12.64
CA THR A 32 -8.69 29.81 11.72
C THR A 32 -10.08 29.77 12.34
N VAL A 33 -10.45 28.68 13.02
CA VAL A 33 -11.76 28.55 13.67
C VAL A 33 -11.85 29.52 14.85
N LEU A 34 -10.80 29.61 15.66
CA LEU A 34 -10.72 30.54 16.79
C LEU A 34 -10.87 32.00 16.33
N ALA A 35 -10.21 32.39 15.25
CA ALA A 35 -10.31 33.74 14.70
C ALA A 35 -11.74 34.07 14.23
N VAL A 36 -12.42 33.11 13.59
CA VAL A 36 -13.83 33.27 13.19
C VAL A 36 -14.74 33.41 14.41
N ILE A 37 -14.55 32.57 15.44
CA ILE A 37 -15.32 32.66 16.69
C ILE A 37 -15.12 34.02 17.37
N ILE A 38 -13.86 34.47 17.53
CA ILE A 38 -13.55 35.77 18.13
C ILE A 38 -14.18 36.89 17.32
N SER A 39 -14.09 36.85 15.98
CA SER A 39 -14.70 37.88 15.14
C SER A 39 -16.21 37.96 15.29
N ILE A 40 -16.90 36.81 15.45
CA ILE A 40 -18.34 36.77 15.66
C ILE A 40 -18.69 37.29 17.07
N LEU A 41 -17.95 36.87 18.10
CA LEU A 41 -18.14 37.31 19.50
C LEU A 41 -17.88 38.81 19.70
N MET A 42 -17.06 39.43 18.84
CA MET A 42 -16.79 40.87 18.87
C MET A 42 -17.85 41.69 18.13
N THR A 43 -18.77 41.05 17.40
CA THR A 43 -19.85 41.81 16.75
C THR A 43 -20.84 42.35 17.78
N PRO A 44 -21.39 43.57 17.58
CA PRO A 44 -22.36 44.16 18.52
C PRO A 44 -23.62 43.32 18.74
N VAL A 45 -23.89 42.37 17.84
CA VAL A 45 -25.05 41.46 17.85
C VAL A 45 -24.95 40.42 18.98
N ILE A 46 -23.73 40.03 19.36
CA ILE A 46 -23.49 39.00 20.39
C ILE A 46 -22.77 39.69 21.56
N ASN A 47 -23.50 40.54 22.28
CA ASN A 47 -22.91 41.35 23.34
C ASN A 47 -22.77 40.56 24.66
N LEU A 48 -21.67 39.83 24.80
CA LEU A 48 -21.29 39.09 26.01
C LEU A 48 -20.37 39.92 26.95
N GLY A 49 -20.19 41.22 26.71
CA GLY A 49 -19.28 42.07 27.49
C GLY A 49 -17.78 41.83 27.24
N LEU A 50 -17.43 40.96 26.29
CA LEU A 50 -16.05 40.62 25.92
C LEU A 50 -15.28 41.76 25.25
N GLY A 51 -15.99 42.74 24.67
CA GLY A 51 -15.38 43.93 24.07
C GLY A 51 -14.60 44.79 25.06
N ASN A 52 -14.87 44.66 26.37
CA ASN A 52 -14.15 45.38 27.42
C ASN A 52 -12.84 44.68 27.85
N LEU A 53 -12.59 43.44 27.42
CA LEU A 53 -11.40 42.65 27.78
C LEU A 53 -10.26 42.79 26.77
N PHE A 54 -10.54 43.29 25.57
CA PHE A 54 -9.56 43.39 24.48
C PHE A 54 -9.56 44.82 23.93
N ASP A 55 -8.37 45.40 23.79
CA ASP A 55 -8.22 46.73 23.18
C ASP A 55 -8.81 46.76 21.77
N ASP A 56 -9.33 47.93 21.38
CA ASP A 56 -9.98 48.19 20.09
C ASP A 56 -9.09 47.83 18.87
N TRP A 57 -7.77 47.82 19.06
CA TRP A 57 -6.78 47.34 18.08
C TRP A 57 -6.91 45.84 17.78
N TRP A 58 -7.05 45.00 18.81
CA TRP A 58 -7.15 43.55 18.67
C TRP A 58 -8.45 43.14 17.98
N ALA A 59 -9.56 43.81 18.32
CA ALA A 59 -10.84 43.60 17.66
C ALA A 59 -10.75 43.86 16.14
N LYS A 60 -10.08 44.95 15.73
CA LYS A 60 -9.83 45.25 14.31
C LYS A 60 -8.95 44.20 13.63
N LEU A 61 -7.90 43.73 14.32
CA LEU A 61 -7.02 42.70 13.79
C LEU A 61 -7.76 41.37 13.54
N PHE A 62 -8.52 40.88 14.52
CA PHE A 62 -9.29 39.64 14.38
C PHE A 62 -10.41 39.76 13.36
N GLY A 63 -11.08 40.91 13.30
CA GLY A 63 -12.07 41.20 12.25
C GLY A 63 -11.45 41.17 10.85
N LEU A 64 -10.25 41.73 10.68
CA LEU A 64 -9.53 41.70 9.41
C LEU A 64 -9.10 40.27 9.02
N ILE A 65 -8.62 39.47 9.97
CA ILE A 65 -8.28 38.06 9.75
C ILE A 65 -9.53 37.26 9.36
N ALA A 66 -10.65 37.44 10.05
CA ALA A 66 -11.89 36.74 9.74
C ALA A 66 -12.45 37.15 8.37
N LEU A 67 -12.37 38.43 8.04
CA LEU A 67 -12.74 38.92 6.71
C LEU A 67 -11.84 38.30 5.64
N PHE A 68 -10.53 38.23 5.87
CA PHE A 68 -9.59 37.57 4.96
C PHE A 68 -9.91 36.08 4.78
N VAL A 69 -10.20 35.35 5.86
CA VAL A 69 -10.60 33.93 5.81
C VAL A 69 -11.92 33.75 5.07
N ALA A 70 -12.91 34.62 5.30
CA ALA A 70 -14.19 34.58 4.60
C ALA A 70 -14.04 34.85 3.10
N ILE A 71 -13.24 35.86 2.73
CA ILE A 71 -12.88 36.17 1.33
C ILE A 71 -12.18 34.96 0.70
N TRP A 72 -11.19 34.38 1.40
CA TRP A 72 -10.46 33.21 0.92
C TRP A 72 -11.36 32.00 0.67
N GLN A 73 -12.30 31.74 1.59
CA GLN A 73 -13.29 30.68 1.46
C GLN A 73 -14.29 30.96 0.32
N PHE A 74 -14.71 32.22 0.15
CA PHE A 74 -15.61 32.65 -0.92
C PHE A 74 -14.98 32.47 -2.31
N PHE A 75 -13.71 32.86 -2.47
CA PHE A 75 -12.96 32.65 -3.71
C PHE A 75 -12.54 31.20 -3.95
N LYS A 76 -12.84 30.28 -3.02
CA LYS A 76 -12.45 28.86 -3.05
C LYS A 76 -10.98 28.67 -3.42
N TYR A 77 -10.11 29.57 -2.95
CA TYR A 77 -8.69 29.50 -3.29
C TYR A 77 -8.15 28.15 -2.84
N LYS A 78 -7.51 27.42 -3.77
CA LYS A 78 -7.10 26.04 -3.51
C LYS A 78 -6.07 26.06 -2.39
N SER A 79 -6.40 25.41 -1.27
CA SER A 79 -5.49 25.29 -0.13
C SER A 79 -4.16 24.63 -0.50
N ASP A 80 -4.13 23.93 -1.64
CA ASP A 80 -2.96 23.25 -2.19
C ASP A 80 -1.79 24.19 -2.44
N ASP A 81 -2.02 25.40 -2.97
CA ASP A 81 -0.94 26.34 -3.24
C ASP A 81 -0.33 26.85 -1.93
N PHE A 82 -1.18 27.16 -0.95
CA PHE A 82 -0.76 27.53 0.41
C PHE A 82 0.07 26.42 1.06
N TYR A 83 -0.44 25.19 1.13
CA TYR A 83 0.30 24.07 1.71
C TYR A 83 1.56 23.74 0.93
N SER A 84 1.57 23.87 -0.40
CA SER A 84 2.78 23.65 -1.22
C SER A 84 3.88 24.66 -0.90
N TYR A 85 3.52 25.92 -0.67
CA TYR A 85 4.45 26.97 -0.28
C TYR A 85 5.08 26.70 1.08
N PHE A 86 4.24 26.36 2.08
CA PHE A 86 4.73 25.97 3.40
C PHE A 86 5.59 24.73 3.37
N LEU A 87 5.23 23.72 2.56
CA LEU A 87 6.07 22.54 2.36
C LEU A 87 7.46 22.93 1.85
N LYS A 88 7.57 23.84 0.88
CA LYS A 88 8.88 24.26 0.32
C LYS A 88 9.76 25.01 1.33
N ILE A 89 9.16 25.89 2.12
CA ILE A 89 9.91 26.87 2.93
C ILE A 89 10.22 26.36 4.33
N LEU A 90 9.32 25.58 4.94
CA LEU A 90 9.53 25.11 6.30
C LEU A 90 10.77 24.21 6.34
N PRO A 91 11.83 24.62 7.07
CA PRO A 91 13.03 23.80 7.16
C PRO A 91 12.67 22.51 7.87
N THR A 92 12.75 21.41 7.14
CA THR A 92 12.50 20.06 7.62
C THR A 92 13.64 19.56 8.51
N LYS A 93 14.25 20.38 9.37
CA LYS A 93 15.22 19.91 10.37
C LYS A 93 14.65 18.73 11.18
N PHE A 94 13.33 18.72 11.41
CA PHE A 94 12.57 17.61 12.01
C PHE A 94 12.15 16.48 11.05
N SER A 95 12.23 16.68 9.72
CA SER A 95 11.94 15.65 8.71
C SER A 95 13.18 15.05 8.05
N LYS A 96 14.40 15.56 8.30
CA LYS A 96 15.66 14.92 7.86
C LYS A 96 15.87 13.52 8.43
N GLN A 97 15.20 13.18 9.54
CA GLN A 97 15.20 11.83 10.14
C GLN A 97 14.00 10.97 9.68
N LYS A 98 13.07 11.53 8.91
CA LYS A 98 11.85 10.84 8.48
C LYS A 98 12.01 10.38 7.04
N VAL A 99 11.51 9.18 6.75
CA VAL A 99 11.46 8.63 5.38
C VAL A 99 9.99 8.48 4.99
N LEU A 100 9.65 8.98 3.80
CA LEU A 100 8.31 8.79 3.24
C LEU A 100 8.27 7.47 2.46
N ILE A 101 7.61 6.46 3.03
CA ILE A 101 7.42 5.16 2.37
C ILE A 101 6.02 5.09 1.75
N LEU A 102 5.94 4.85 0.45
CA LEU A 102 4.72 4.54 -0.29
C LEU A 102 4.75 3.10 -0.76
N ASP A 103 3.99 2.24 -0.10
CA ASP A 103 3.83 0.85 -0.51
C ASP A 103 2.76 0.74 -1.62
N ASP A 104 2.73 -0.36 -2.37
CA ASP A 104 1.74 -0.65 -3.43
C ASP A 104 1.48 0.54 -4.40
N PHE A 105 2.51 1.29 -4.77
CA PHE A 105 2.38 2.53 -5.56
C PHE A 105 1.78 2.27 -6.95
N ASP A 106 2.07 1.12 -7.53
CA ASP A 106 1.56 0.68 -8.83
C ASP A 106 0.04 0.45 -8.84
N ARG A 107 -0.59 0.26 -7.66
CA ARG A 107 -2.04 0.08 -7.54
C ARG A 107 -2.81 1.40 -7.49
N ILE A 108 -2.11 2.52 -7.35
CA ILE A 108 -2.72 3.85 -7.32
C ILE A 108 -3.17 4.25 -8.74
N LYS A 109 -4.36 4.86 -8.87
CA LYS A 109 -4.84 5.39 -10.17
C LYS A 109 -3.84 6.39 -10.77
N LYS A 110 -3.69 6.36 -12.10
CA LYS A 110 -2.71 7.18 -12.85
C LYS A 110 -2.78 8.67 -12.48
N GLU A 111 -3.97 9.26 -12.43
CA GLU A 111 -4.18 10.68 -12.07
C GLU A 111 -3.62 11.03 -10.68
N LYS A 112 -3.77 10.12 -9.70
CA LYS A 112 -3.29 10.31 -8.34
C LYS A 112 -1.78 10.09 -8.26
N GLN A 113 -1.22 9.19 -9.06
CA GLN A 113 0.24 9.06 -9.22
C GLN A 113 0.87 10.35 -9.77
N GLU A 114 0.24 11.01 -10.74
CA GLU A 114 0.76 12.27 -11.28
C GLU A 114 0.79 13.40 -10.24
N LYS A 115 -0.26 13.51 -9.41
CA LYS A 115 -0.27 14.44 -8.27
C LYS A 115 0.81 14.11 -7.24
N LEU A 116 1.10 12.83 -7.03
CA LEU A 116 2.19 12.38 -6.16
C LEU A 116 3.56 12.77 -6.73
N TYR A 117 3.76 12.71 -8.05
CA TYR A 117 5.00 13.18 -8.67
C TYR A 117 5.23 14.68 -8.44
N GLN A 118 4.18 15.49 -8.53
CA GLN A 118 4.26 16.92 -8.21
C GLN A 118 4.66 17.14 -6.74
N LEU A 119 4.04 16.39 -5.82
CA LEU A 119 4.42 16.40 -4.41
C LEU A 119 5.89 16.04 -4.24
N PHE A 120 6.37 14.95 -4.85
CA PHE A 120 7.77 14.52 -4.72
C PHE A 120 8.75 15.60 -5.16
N ASN A 121 8.41 16.36 -6.21
CA ASN A 121 9.22 17.49 -6.63
C ASN A 121 9.22 18.64 -5.61
N ILE A 122 8.09 18.90 -4.93
CA ILE A 122 7.97 19.92 -3.88
C ILE A 122 8.83 19.56 -2.67
N ILE A 123 8.82 18.30 -2.25
CA ILE A 123 9.55 17.82 -1.06
C ILE A 123 10.95 17.28 -1.40
N LYS A 124 11.40 17.43 -2.65
CA LYS A 124 12.72 16.96 -3.10
C LYS A 124 13.81 17.66 -2.29
N GLY A 125 14.77 16.89 -1.77
CA GLY A 125 15.85 17.39 -0.94
C GLY A 125 15.49 17.68 0.52
N GLN A 126 14.20 17.57 0.90
CA GLN A 126 13.76 17.77 2.28
C GLN A 126 13.71 16.49 3.11
N MET A 127 13.34 15.37 2.49
CA MET A 127 13.32 14.03 3.10
C MET A 127 13.50 12.93 2.03
N PRO A 128 14.05 11.76 2.39
CA PRO A 128 14.08 10.61 1.49
C PRO A 128 12.67 10.07 1.21
N ILE A 129 12.42 9.72 -0.06
CA ILE A 129 11.16 9.15 -0.52
C ILE A 129 11.45 7.77 -1.10
N VAL A 130 10.74 6.76 -0.61
CA VAL A 130 10.82 5.39 -1.11
C VAL A 130 9.42 4.99 -1.52
N PHE A 131 9.24 4.58 -2.77
CA PHE A 131 8.01 3.96 -3.21
C PHE A 131 8.31 2.55 -3.73
N VAL A 132 7.40 1.63 -3.43
CA VAL A 132 7.49 0.20 -3.76
C VAL A 132 6.31 -0.15 -4.66
N GLY A 133 6.56 -0.91 -5.72
CA GLY A 133 5.54 -1.36 -6.66
C GLY A 133 6.13 -1.90 -7.96
N ASP A 134 5.26 -2.46 -8.80
CA ASP A 134 5.62 -2.93 -10.14
C ASP A 134 5.91 -1.74 -11.07
N PHE A 135 7.18 -1.55 -11.40
CA PHE A 135 7.66 -0.45 -12.25
C PHE A 135 6.92 -0.36 -13.60
N LYS A 136 6.50 -1.49 -14.18
CA LYS A 136 5.81 -1.50 -15.49
C LYS A 136 4.41 -0.91 -15.41
N LYS A 137 3.76 -1.02 -14.25
CA LYS A 137 2.38 -0.54 -14.02
C LYS A 137 2.32 0.93 -13.56
N ILE A 138 3.46 1.52 -13.24
CA ILE A 138 3.57 2.92 -12.84
C ILE A 138 3.36 3.83 -14.07
N SER A 139 2.57 4.90 -13.91
CA SER A 139 2.37 5.89 -14.97
C SER A 139 3.68 6.56 -15.38
N LYS A 140 3.87 6.75 -16.69
CA LYS A 140 5.09 7.33 -17.28
C LYS A 140 6.36 6.48 -17.06
N SER A 141 6.21 5.17 -16.81
CA SER A 141 7.29 4.16 -16.69
C SER A 141 8.31 4.21 -17.84
N GLU A 142 7.84 4.39 -19.06
CA GLU A 142 8.66 4.42 -20.28
C GLU A 142 9.26 5.81 -20.59
N GLY A 143 8.84 6.85 -19.87
CA GLY A 143 9.19 8.23 -20.18
C GLY A 143 10.42 8.77 -19.45
N ALA A 144 11.07 9.78 -20.04
CA ALA A 144 12.15 10.54 -19.40
C ALA A 144 11.72 11.24 -18.09
N TYR A 145 10.42 11.41 -17.86
CA TYR A 145 9.87 12.10 -16.70
C TYR A 145 10.20 11.39 -15.38
N LEU A 146 9.96 10.08 -15.26
CA LEU A 146 10.26 9.34 -14.03
C LEU A 146 11.76 9.32 -13.72
N ARG A 147 12.61 9.28 -14.76
CA ARG A 147 14.07 9.34 -14.60
C ARG A 147 14.55 10.65 -13.97
N LYS A 148 13.78 11.75 -14.08
CA LYS A 148 14.11 13.03 -13.44
C LYS A 148 13.73 13.08 -11.95
N ILE A 149 12.77 12.23 -11.55
CA ILE A 149 12.23 12.19 -10.18
C ILE A 149 12.91 11.11 -9.36
N ILE A 150 13.24 9.97 -9.97
CA ILE A 150 13.86 8.82 -9.31
C ILE A 150 15.37 8.98 -9.35
N ASP A 151 15.97 9.21 -8.18
CA ASP A 151 17.42 9.31 -8.06
C ASP A 151 18.08 7.91 -8.10
N LYS A 152 17.42 6.88 -7.53
CA LYS A 152 17.91 5.49 -7.53
C LYS A 152 16.76 4.50 -7.71
N ARG A 153 16.98 3.49 -8.55
CA ARG A 153 16.11 2.31 -8.69
C ARG A 153 16.83 1.10 -8.08
N VAL A 154 16.09 0.33 -7.29
CA VAL A 154 16.55 -0.95 -6.75
C VAL A 154 15.54 -2.01 -7.19
N ASP A 155 16.00 -2.93 -8.02
CA ASP A 155 15.19 -4.08 -8.43
C ASP A 155 15.31 -5.20 -7.41
N LEU A 156 14.29 -6.07 -7.36
CA LEU A 156 14.29 -7.23 -6.48
C LEU A 156 15.41 -8.21 -6.89
N PRO A 157 16.05 -8.88 -5.92
CA PRO A 157 17.18 -9.77 -6.21
C PRO A 157 16.72 -11.03 -6.96
N ILE A 158 17.59 -11.61 -7.78
CA ILE A 158 17.28 -12.82 -8.56
C ILE A 158 16.96 -14.01 -7.64
N SER A 159 17.45 -14.02 -6.41
CA SER A 159 17.20 -15.07 -5.42
C SER A 159 15.71 -15.27 -5.07
N ILE A 160 14.84 -14.29 -5.31
CA ILE A 160 13.38 -14.46 -5.09
C ILE A 160 12.64 -15.04 -6.30
N ASN A 161 13.34 -15.36 -7.40
CA ASN A 161 12.75 -16.01 -8.56
C ASN A 161 12.13 -17.37 -8.15
N PRO A 162 10.92 -17.73 -8.66
CA PRO A 162 10.27 -19.03 -8.43
C PRO A 162 11.21 -20.24 -8.47
N ILE A 163 12.12 -20.32 -9.45
CA ILE A 163 13.07 -21.42 -9.59
C ILE A 163 13.91 -21.54 -8.32
N ASN A 164 14.56 -20.45 -7.91
CA ASN A 164 15.46 -20.44 -6.75
C ASN A 164 14.71 -20.73 -5.44
N ILE A 165 13.54 -20.12 -5.24
CA ILE A 165 12.82 -20.27 -3.97
C ILE A 165 12.20 -21.67 -3.80
N TRP A 166 11.82 -22.35 -4.90
CA TRP A 166 11.16 -23.65 -4.82
C TRP A 166 12.14 -24.81 -4.92
N GLU A 167 13.22 -24.70 -5.71
CA GLU A 167 14.25 -25.75 -5.79
C GLU A 167 14.89 -26.02 -4.41
N GLU A 168 15.34 -24.96 -3.73
CA GLU A 168 15.94 -25.07 -2.40
C GLU A 168 14.94 -25.70 -1.40
N TYR A 169 13.69 -25.24 -1.46
CA TYR A 169 12.63 -25.72 -0.57
C TYR A 169 12.31 -27.20 -0.81
N PHE A 170 12.16 -27.63 -2.07
CA PHE A 170 11.86 -29.02 -2.37
C PHE A 170 13.03 -29.95 -2.03
N SER A 171 14.27 -29.48 -2.16
CA SER A 171 15.44 -30.23 -1.69
C SER A 171 15.36 -30.52 -0.19
N GLN A 172 15.10 -29.48 0.63
CA GLN A 172 14.95 -29.62 2.09
C GLN A 172 13.74 -30.49 2.46
N LEU A 173 12.62 -30.33 1.74
CA LEU A 173 11.40 -31.09 1.98
C LEU A 173 11.58 -32.57 1.66
N SER A 174 12.23 -32.90 0.53
CA SER A 174 12.54 -34.27 0.14
C SER A 174 13.40 -34.98 1.18
N MET A 175 14.43 -34.32 1.72
CA MET A 175 15.24 -34.85 2.81
C MET A 175 14.40 -35.07 4.08
N SER A 176 13.57 -34.10 4.43
CA SER A 176 12.74 -34.14 5.66
C SER A 176 11.67 -35.25 5.62
N LEU A 177 11.10 -35.52 4.45
CA LEU A 177 10.10 -36.55 4.24
C LEU A 177 10.70 -37.91 3.82
N ASN A 178 12.00 -37.95 3.50
CA ASN A 178 12.72 -39.10 2.96
C ASN A 178 12.07 -39.66 1.68
N VAL A 179 11.67 -38.76 0.77
CA VAL A 179 11.02 -39.10 -0.51
C VAL A 179 11.55 -38.20 -1.62
N GLU A 180 11.83 -38.80 -2.77
CA GLU A 180 12.13 -38.07 -3.99
C GLU A 180 10.84 -37.57 -4.65
N LEU A 181 10.69 -36.25 -4.77
CA LEU A 181 9.54 -35.63 -5.42
C LEU A 181 9.73 -35.57 -6.94
N SER A 182 8.69 -35.89 -7.70
CA SER A 182 8.74 -35.87 -9.16
C SER A 182 9.08 -34.48 -9.72
N GLN A 183 9.72 -34.46 -10.90
CA GLN A 183 10.02 -33.20 -11.57
C GLN A 183 8.77 -32.49 -12.07
N SER A 184 7.76 -33.24 -12.52
CA SER A 184 6.48 -32.68 -12.95
C SER A 184 5.77 -31.93 -11.81
N PHE A 185 5.82 -32.46 -10.58
CA PHE A 185 5.29 -31.78 -9.40
C PHE A 185 6.07 -30.50 -9.08
N LYS A 186 7.40 -30.53 -9.07
CA LYS A 186 8.23 -29.34 -8.78
C LYS A 186 8.00 -28.24 -9.82
N GLN A 187 7.95 -28.62 -11.10
CA GLN A 187 7.81 -27.72 -12.23
C GLN A 187 6.49 -26.93 -12.19
N LEU A 188 5.42 -27.51 -11.63
CA LEU A 188 4.13 -26.85 -11.42
C LEU A 188 4.27 -25.49 -10.70
N PHE A 189 5.10 -25.43 -9.66
CA PHE A 189 5.29 -24.22 -8.86
C PHE A 189 6.08 -23.14 -9.61
N ILE A 190 7.01 -23.58 -10.48
CA ILE A 190 7.87 -22.72 -11.27
C ILE A 190 7.07 -22.08 -12.42
N GLU A 191 6.35 -22.91 -13.18
CA GLU A 191 5.57 -22.48 -14.34
C GLU A 191 4.44 -21.54 -13.95
N GLU A 192 3.76 -21.83 -12.84
CA GLU A 192 2.71 -20.95 -12.32
C GLU A 192 3.25 -19.74 -11.54
N THR A 193 4.57 -19.53 -11.53
CA THR A 193 5.25 -18.37 -10.94
C THR A 193 4.93 -18.17 -9.45
N ARG A 194 4.79 -19.26 -8.69
CA ARG A 194 4.41 -19.21 -7.28
C ARG A 194 5.50 -18.50 -6.49
N ASN A 195 5.11 -17.60 -5.58
CA ASN A 195 6.03 -16.71 -4.89
C ASN A 195 6.35 -17.15 -3.45
N LEU A 196 7.25 -16.42 -2.79
CA LEU A 196 7.72 -16.70 -1.43
C LEU A 196 6.59 -16.69 -0.38
N ARG A 197 5.57 -15.84 -0.57
CA ARG A 197 4.38 -15.83 0.29
C ARG A 197 3.61 -17.14 0.14
N GLY A 198 3.41 -17.60 -1.10
CA GLY A 198 2.84 -18.90 -1.39
C GLY A 198 3.62 -20.05 -0.76
N ARG A 199 4.96 -20.01 -0.85
CA ARG A 199 5.85 -20.99 -0.20
C ARG A 199 5.68 -21.07 1.31
N THR A 200 5.58 -19.92 1.96
CA THR A 200 5.40 -19.85 3.42
C THR A 200 4.08 -20.51 3.85
N GLN A 201 3.00 -20.21 3.14
CA GLN A 201 1.66 -20.76 3.44
C GLN A 201 1.59 -22.26 3.11
N PHE A 202 2.16 -22.67 1.98
CA PHE A 202 2.28 -24.07 1.62
C PHE A 202 3.05 -24.87 2.68
N ASN A 203 4.21 -24.37 3.11
CA ASN A 203 5.01 -25.01 4.15
C ASN A 203 4.28 -25.13 5.50
N MET A 204 3.50 -24.11 5.87
CA MET A 204 2.68 -24.16 7.08
C MET A 204 1.68 -25.33 7.02
N LEU A 205 0.99 -25.49 5.89
CA LEU A 205 0.06 -26.61 5.68
C LEU A 205 0.77 -27.97 5.60
N VAL A 206 1.94 -28.03 4.96
CA VAL A 206 2.78 -29.24 4.95
C VAL A 206 3.15 -29.64 6.37
N ASN A 207 3.58 -28.70 7.20
CA ASN A 207 3.96 -29.02 8.57
C ASN A 207 2.77 -29.50 9.40
N GLN A 208 1.62 -28.85 9.25
CA GLN A 208 0.38 -29.24 9.89
C GLN A 208 -0.04 -30.66 9.48
N GLU A 209 -0.04 -30.99 8.19
CA GLU A 209 -0.50 -32.29 7.71
C GLU A 209 0.49 -33.42 8.02
N PHE A 210 1.77 -33.24 7.74
CA PHE A 210 2.74 -34.32 7.87
C PHE A 210 3.24 -34.52 9.30
N PHE A 211 3.47 -33.45 10.06
CA PHE A 211 4.06 -33.52 11.39
C PHE A 211 3.01 -33.41 12.51
N GLU A 212 2.17 -32.38 12.52
CA GLU A 212 1.19 -32.22 13.61
C GLU A 212 0.11 -33.30 13.57
N ARG A 213 -0.42 -33.61 12.38
CA ARG A 213 -1.40 -34.69 12.17
C ARG A 213 -0.78 -36.07 11.98
N ASN A 214 0.55 -36.18 12.12
CA ASN A 214 1.30 -37.43 12.03
C ASN A 214 0.99 -38.26 10.76
N LYS A 215 0.83 -37.61 9.61
CA LYS A 215 0.62 -38.32 8.33
C LYS A 215 1.91 -38.79 7.66
N LYS A 216 3.07 -38.34 8.12
CA LYS A 216 4.38 -38.82 7.62
C LYS A 216 4.46 -40.35 7.69
N GLY A 217 4.76 -40.98 6.56
CA GLY A 217 4.83 -42.45 6.43
C GLY A 217 3.47 -43.17 6.38
N ARG A 218 2.34 -42.45 6.46
CA ARG A 218 0.98 -43.02 6.44
C ARG A 218 0.20 -42.68 5.17
N VAL A 219 0.69 -41.72 4.39
CA VAL A 219 0.06 -41.25 3.14
C VAL A 219 1.08 -41.22 2.02
N GLN A 220 0.60 -41.33 0.78
CA GLN A 220 1.44 -41.06 -0.38
C GLN A 220 1.83 -39.58 -0.37
N VAL A 221 3.13 -39.31 -0.21
CA VAL A 221 3.66 -37.96 0.05
C VAL A 221 3.27 -36.99 -1.06
N GLU A 222 3.54 -37.35 -2.31
CA GLU A 222 3.31 -36.45 -3.44
C GLU A 222 1.81 -36.15 -3.66
N GLN A 223 0.93 -37.15 -3.48
CA GLN A 223 -0.52 -36.93 -3.54
C GLN A 223 -1.01 -35.98 -2.43
N GLN A 224 -0.54 -36.17 -1.20
CA GLN A 224 -0.89 -35.28 -0.09
C GLN A 224 -0.35 -33.86 -0.30
N LEU A 225 0.86 -33.71 -0.85
CA LEU A 225 1.43 -32.41 -1.22
C LEU A 225 0.61 -31.74 -2.34
N LEU A 226 0.10 -32.50 -3.30
CA LEU A 226 -0.77 -31.98 -4.36
C LEU A 226 -2.14 -31.56 -3.82
N ILE A 227 -2.69 -32.26 -2.84
CA ILE A 227 -3.90 -31.84 -2.12
C ILE A 227 -3.67 -30.51 -1.40
N ILE A 228 -2.52 -30.36 -0.72
CA ILE A 228 -2.14 -29.10 -0.07
C ILE A 228 -1.94 -27.97 -1.09
N TYR A 229 -1.38 -28.29 -2.25
CA TYR A 229 -1.22 -27.35 -3.35
C TYR A 229 -2.57 -26.81 -3.81
N ILE A 230 -3.51 -27.72 -4.09
CA ILE A 230 -4.84 -27.39 -4.57
C ILE A 230 -5.62 -26.62 -3.50
N SER A 231 -5.52 -27.01 -2.23
CA SER A 231 -6.24 -26.33 -1.15
C SER A 231 -5.85 -24.87 -1.01
N TRP A 232 -4.57 -24.54 -1.18
CA TRP A 232 -4.09 -23.19 -1.05
C TRP A 232 -4.22 -22.37 -2.34
N PHE A 233 -3.80 -22.92 -3.48
CA PHE A 233 -3.73 -22.15 -4.73
C PHE A 233 -4.99 -22.24 -5.58
N TYR A 234 -5.85 -23.23 -5.34
CA TYR A 234 -7.07 -23.50 -6.11
C TYR A 234 -8.25 -23.92 -5.21
N PRO A 235 -8.68 -23.09 -4.23
CA PRO A 235 -9.73 -23.45 -3.29
C PRO A 235 -11.06 -23.81 -3.97
N GLU A 236 -11.38 -23.19 -5.11
CA GLU A 236 -12.56 -23.52 -5.92
C GLU A 236 -12.53 -24.97 -6.46
N LEU A 237 -11.35 -25.47 -6.84
CA LEU A 237 -11.21 -26.86 -7.29
C LEU A 237 -11.43 -27.83 -6.14
N LEU A 238 -10.89 -27.50 -4.96
CA LEU A 238 -11.08 -28.31 -3.76
C LEU A 238 -12.56 -28.41 -3.39
N GLN A 239 -13.27 -27.28 -3.42
CA GLN A 239 -14.71 -27.26 -3.16
C GLN A 239 -15.48 -28.14 -4.16
N GLY A 240 -15.13 -28.07 -5.45
CA GLY A 240 -15.71 -28.95 -6.47
C GLY A 240 -15.46 -30.43 -6.20
N LEU A 241 -14.25 -30.80 -5.74
CA LEU A 241 -13.91 -32.16 -5.35
C LEU A 241 -14.72 -32.64 -4.14
N HIS A 242 -14.90 -31.78 -3.13
CA HIS A 242 -15.71 -32.10 -1.93
C HIS A 242 -17.19 -32.30 -2.27
N GLU A 243 -17.72 -31.55 -3.24
CA GLU A 243 -19.11 -31.64 -3.70
C GLU A 243 -19.37 -32.82 -4.65
N GLY A 244 -18.36 -33.68 -4.91
CA GLY A 244 -18.48 -34.82 -5.83
C GLY A 244 -18.72 -34.41 -7.28
N LYS A 245 -18.50 -33.14 -7.63
CA LYS A 245 -18.62 -32.67 -9.01
C LYS A 245 -17.47 -33.28 -9.81
N GLN A 246 -17.80 -34.09 -10.81
CA GLN A 246 -16.82 -34.42 -11.85
C GLN A 246 -16.28 -33.09 -12.39
N ILE A 247 -14.96 -32.93 -12.38
CA ILE A 247 -14.26 -31.78 -12.94
C ILE A 247 -14.46 -31.84 -14.46
N ARG A 248 -15.66 -31.45 -14.92
CA ARG A 248 -16.02 -31.42 -16.33
C ARG A 248 -15.22 -30.30 -16.96
N HIS A 249 -14.19 -30.70 -17.68
CA HIS A 249 -13.35 -29.87 -18.54
C HIS A 249 -12.92 -28.56 -17.89
N PRO A 250 -11.79 -28.58 -17.18
CA PRO A 250 -11.23 -27.34 -16.70
C PRO A 250 -11.00 -26.38 -17.87
N LYS A 251 -11.61 -25.20 -17.78
CA LYS A 251 -11.51 -24.16 -18.81
C LYS A 251 -10.10 -23.56 -18.93
N SER A 252 -9.18 -23.89 -18.03
CA SER A 252 -7.76 -23.51 -18.08
C SER A 252 -6.85 -24.75 -18.15
N GLU A 253 -5.77 -24.63 -18.90
CA GLU A 253 -4.78 -25.69 -19.14
C GLU A 253 -4.13 -26.19 -17.85
N ASP A 254 -3.90 -25.30 -16.89
CA ASP A 254 -3.34 -25.60 -15.56
C ASP A 254 -4.20 -26.61 -14.80
N LYS A 255 -5.52 -26.44 -14.85
CA LYS A 255 -6.45 -27.31 -14.12
C LYS A 255 -6.53 -28.71 -14.74
N LYS A 256 -6.24 -28.87 -16.05
CA LYS A 256 -6.13 -30.20 -16.69
C LYS A 256 -4.87 -30.93 -16.21
N ARG A 257 -3.75 -30.23 -16.09
CA ARG A 257 -2.49 -30.79 -15.57
C ARG A 257 -2.62 -31.25 -14.12
N LEU A 258 -3.30 -30.47 -13.28
CA LEU A 258 -3.60 -30.84 -11.89
C LEU A 258 -4.42 -32.13 -11.77
N THR A 259 -5.42 -32.32 -12.64
CA THR A 259 -6.20 -33.56 -12.67
C THR A 259 -5.37 -34.77 -13.11
N THR A 260 -4.45 -34.60 -14.07
CA THR A 260 -3.54 -35.67 -14.51
C THR A 260 -2.55 -36.06 -13.41
N LEU A 261 -2.09 -35.09 -12.60
CA LEU A 261 -1.19 -35.36 -11.47
C LEU A 261 -1.90 -35.98 -10.27
N LEU A 262 -3.19 -35.67 -10.06
CA LEU A 262 -4.00 -36.26 -8.98
C LEU A 262 -4.45 -37.69 -9.30
N PHE A 263 -4.73 -37.97 -10.56
CA PHE A 263 -5.20 -39.27 -11.05
C PHE A 263 -4.32 -39.74 -12.21
N PRO A 264 -3.06 -40.13 -11.93
CA PRO A 264 -2.24 -40.79 -12.93
C PRO A 264 -2.87 -42.17 -13.20
N TYR A 265 -3.50 -42.29 -14.37
CA TYR A 265 -3.93 -43.58 -14.92
C TYR A 265 -2.73 -44.34 -15.47
#